data_AF-A0A538MTA4-F1
#
_entry.id   AF-A0A538MTA4-F1
#
_cell.length_a   1.000
_cell.length_b   1.000
_cell.length_c   1.000
_cell.angle_alpha   90.00
_cell.angle_beta   90.00
_cell.angle_gamma   90.00
#
_symmetry.space_group_name_H-M   'P 1'
#
loop_
_entity.id
_entity.type
_entity.pdbx_description
1 polymer ?
#
loop_
_entity_poly.entity_id
_entity_poly.type
_entity_poly.pdbx_seq_one_letter_code
_entity_poly.pdbx_strand_id
1 'polypeptide(L)'
;MRQPVRTRRSRRGAAVTFDVVAFTAAYEAWLGAHIPLVPDDLRAKHEELAGPVVRFLRGTYYVWLRRVADLVPHLLDRPPVPLVGDLHIENFGTWRDRHGVRRWGVNDLDELTRGAYPLDLLRLATSAALAPDVALSTGEVCRLLLDHWRRAGPGPALDMAGARHLRALVPVPGQPHRYFTALRDLPAADPAAVPAAVRAAVAASAPSSWRAGWHARRAGTGSLGRPRLVAVGQDADGDWHAREVKLLGPATATWPPARVGPVVDDTLYPAVTAALSAPYPGGRVDGWQLRRLAPDVVRVELSGLAARDAERVVRSMAQAVVDVHGVDRAALAAARADAAGRDGDWLADAVETMAADTRACHRAWRQRV
;
A
#
# COMPACT_ATOMS: atom_id res chain seq x y z
N MET A 1 47.27 -42.25 29.66
CA MET A 1 46.97 -42.32 28.21
C MET A 1 45.57 -41.75 27.98
N ARG A 2 45.45 -40.44 27.66
CA ARG A 2 44.16 -39.76 27.46
C ARG A 2 43.81 -39.78 25.97
N GLN A 3 42.66 -40.34 25.61
CA GLN A 3 42.15 -40.29 24.23
C GLN A 3 41.65 -38.89 23.88
N PRO A 4 41.81 -38.41 22.63
CA PRO A 4 41.26 -37.13 22.21
C PRO A 4 39.78 -37.28 21.81
N VAL A 5 38.94 -36.41 22.36
CA VAL A 5 37.55 -36.24 21.97
C VAL A 5 37.50 -35.66 20.55
N ARG A 6 36.99 -36.43 19.59
CA ARG A 6 36.69 -35.96 18.24
C ARG A 6 35.53 -34.95 18.30
N THR A 7 35.83 -33.68 18.06
CA THR A 7 34.83 -32.65 17.82
C THR A 7 34.08 -32.95 16.53
N ARG A 8 32.78 -33.24 16.66
CA ARG A 8 31.83 -33.37 15.55
C ARG A 8 31.73 -31.99 14.89
N ARG A 9 32.41 -31.78 13.76
CA ARG A 9 32.14 -30.65 12.87
C ARG A 9 30.67 -30.73 12.46
N SER A 10 29.86 -29.79 12.94
CA SER A 10 28.49 -29.63 12.47
C SER A 10 28.53 -29.35 10.97
N ARG A 11 27.84 -30.19 10.20
CA ARG A 11 27.51 -29.88 8.81
C ARG A 11 26.68 -28.59 8.85
N ARG A 12 27.26 -27.48 8.38
CA ARG A 12 26.48 -26.31 7.96
C ARG A 12 25.48 -26.81 6.91
N GLY A 13 24.22 -26.99 7.30
CA GLY A 13 23.15 -27.23 6.34
C GLY A 13 23.15 -26.06 5.36
N ALA A 14 23.08 -26.35 4.06
CA ALA A 14 22.89 -25.31 3.05
C ALA A 14 21.66 -24.49 3.46
N ALA A 15 21.82 -23.17 3.60
CA ALA A 15 20.70 -22.29 3.87
C ALA A 15 19.70 -22.47 2.73
N VAL A 16 18.51 -23.00 3.03
CA VAL A 16 17.43 -23.12 2.05
C VAL A 16 17.12 -21.71 1.59
N THR A 17 17.44 -21.40 0.33
CA THR A 17 17.18 -20.09 -0.25
C THR A 17 15.68 -19.98 -0.51
N PHE A 18 15.05 -18.90 -0.07
CA PHE A 18 13.64 -18.65 -0.29
C PHE A 18 13.35 -18.55 -1.80
N ASP A 19 12.55 -19.47 -2.33
CA ASP A 19 12.19 -19.47 -3.75
C ASP A 19 11.03 -18.50 -4.00
N VAL A 20 11.38 -17.27 -4.31
CA VAL A 20 10.42 -16.19 -4.52
C VAL A 20 9.52 -16.42 -5.73
N VAL A 21 10.01 -17.08 -6.79
CA VAL A 21 9.22 -17.32 -8.00
C VAL A 21 8.15 -18.38 -7.73
N ALA A 22 8.54 -19.49 -7.11
CA ALA A 22 7.60 -20.52 -6.71
C ALA A 22 6.57 -20.00 -5.70
N PHE A 23 7.00 -19.14 -4.77
CA PHE A 23 6.11 -18.54 -3.78
C PHE A 23 5.11 -17.56 -4.41
N THR A 24 5.53 -16.73 -5.37
CA THR A 24 4.64 -15.87 -6.16
C THR A 24 3.63 -16.68 -6.96
N ALA A 25 4.07 -17.74 -7.66
CA ALA A 25 3.16 -18.60 -8.41
C ALA A 25 2.11 -19.27 -7.49
N ALA A 26 2.51 -19.71 -6.30
CA ALA A 26 1.59 -20.27 -5.31
C ALA A 26 0.57 -19.23 -4.79
N TYR A 27 0.99 -17.98 -4.58
CA TYR A 27 0.08 -16.90 -4.21
C TYR A 27 -0.93 -16.61 -5.32
N GLU A 28 -0.46 -16.52 -6.58
CA GLU A 28 -1.32 -16.23 -7.73
C GLU A 28 -2.31 -17.37 -7.99
N ALA A 29 -1.89 -18.63 -7.83
CA ALA A 29 -2.79 -19.78 -7.88
C ALA A 29 -3.86 -19.73 -6.78
N TRP A 30 -3.48 -19.40 -5.55
CA TRP A 30 -4.44 -19.22 -4.45
C TRP A 30 -5.41 -18.07 -4.74
N LEU A 31 -4.92 -16.91 -5.19
CA LEU A 31 -5.77 -15.78 -5.52
C LEU A 31 -6.75 -16.12 -6.67
N GLY A 32 -6.28 -16.85 -7.68
CA GLY A 32 -7.07 -17.32 -8.82
C GLY A 32 -8.15 -18.33 -8.45
N ALA A 33 -8.04 -19.01 -7.31
CA ALA A 33 -9.10 -19.84 -6.76
C ALA A 33 -10.24 -19.02 -6.11
N HIS A 34 -10.02 -17.73 -5.83
CA HIS A 34 -10.98 -16.86 -5.13
C HIS A 34 -11.60 -15.78 -6.02
N ILE A 35 -10.83 -15.29 -7.01
CA ILE A 35 -11.30 -14.28 -7.97
C ILE A 35 -10.82 -14.63 -9.37
N PRO A 36 -11.56 -14.21 -10.42
CA PRO A 36 -11.04 -14.30 -11.78
C PRO A 36 -9.78 -13.43 -11.90
N LEU A 37 -8.73 -14.01 -12.46
CA LEU A 37 -7.50 -13.28 -12.78
C LEU A 37 -7.41 -12.97 -14.27
N VAL A 38 -6.77 -11.85 -14.60
CA VAL A 38 -6.48 -11.41 -15.96
C VAL A 38 -5.05 -11.83 -16.31
N PRO A 39 -4.83 -12.88 -17.13
CA PRO A 39 -3.50 -13.44 -17.37
C PRO A 39 -2.52 -12.43 -17.98
N ASP A 40 -3.01 -11.57 -18.87
CA ASP A 40 -2.19 -10.55 -19.53
C ASP A 40 -1.68 -9.49 -18.54
N ASP A 41 -2.47 -9.19 -17.51
CA ASP A 41 -2.06 -8.28 -16.45
C ASP A 41 -1.06 -8.95 -15.51
N LEU A 42 -1.17 -10.26 -15.26
CA LEU A 42 -0.15 -11.00 -14.49
C LEU A 42 1.19 -11.04 -15.21
N ARG A 43 1.21 -11.25 -16.54
CA ARG A 43 2.46 -11.17 -17.32
C ARG A 43 3.09 -9.77 -17.22
N ALA A 44 2.28 -8.72 -17.38
CA ALA A 44 2.74 -7.35 -17.16
C ALA A 44 3.23 -7.12 -15.72
N LYS A 45 2.59 -7.73 -14.72
CA LYS A 45 3.06 -7.68 -13.32
C LYS A 45 4.45 -8.27 -13.21
N HIS A 46 4.68 -9.43 -13.82
CA HIS A 46 5.96 -10.13 -13.72
C HIS A 46 7.10 -9.32 -14.34
N GLU A 47 6.84 -8.69 -15.49
CA GLU A 47 7.76 -7.72 -16.12
C GLU A 47 8.01 -6.51 -15.22
N GLU A 48 6.96 -5.93 -14.64
CA GLU A 48 7.07 -4.79 -13.73
C GLU A 48 7.87 -5.12 -12.46
N LEU A 49 7.72 -6.34 -11.94
CA LEU A 49 8.46 -6.83 -10.77
C LEU A 49 9.96 -6.96 -11.05
N ALA A 50 10.38 -7.09 -12.30
CA ALA A 50 11.79 -7.10 -12.70
C ALA A 50 12.42 -5.69 -12.80
N GLY A 51 11.62 -4.63 -12.61
CA GLY A 51 12.02 -3.24 -12.66
C GLY A 51 12.75 -2.74 -11.39
N PRO A 52 12.46 -1.53 -10.89
CA PRO A 52 13.06 -1.02 -9.65
C PRO A 52 12.67 -1.84 -8.41
N VAL A 53 13.60 -2.02 -7.47
CA VAL A 53 13.38 -2.84 -6.25
C VAL A 53 12.22 -2.34 -5.37
N VAL A 54 11.96 -1.03 -5.33
CA VAL A 54 10.80 -0.47 -4.62
C VAL A 54 9.47 -0.93 -5.24
N ARG A 55 9.43 -1.09 -6.58
CA ARG A 55 8.28 -1.63 -7.30
C ARG A 55 8.08 -3.11 -6.97
N PHE A 56 9.18 -3.88 -6.88
CA PHE A 56 9.15 -5.25 -6.40
C PHE A 56 8.52 -5.35 -5.00
N LEU A 57 9.04 -4.60 -4.01
CA LEU A 57 8.50 -4.55 -2.64
C LEU A 57 6.99 -4.28 -2.62
N ARG A 58 6.55 -3.27 -3.37
CA ARG A 58 5.15 -2.86 -3.50
C ARG A 58 4.29 -3.94 -4.14
N GLY A 59 4.80 -4.64 -5.14
CA GLY A 59 4.06 -5.65 -5.89
C GLY A 59 3.96 -7.03 -5.20
N THR A 60 4.74 -7.25 -4.13
CA THR A 60 4.86 -8.56 -3.47
C THR A 60 4.61 -8.49 -1.96
N TYR A 61 3.48 -7.92 -1.52
CA TYR A 61 3.14 -7.84 -0.09
C TYR A 61 3.08 -9.21 0.60
N TYR A 62 2.63 -10.25 -0.12
CA TYR A 62 2.64 -11.64 0.37
C TYR A 62 4.06 -12.17 0.65
N VAL A 63 5.04 -11.83 -0.19
CA VAL A 63 6.46 -12.12 0.08
C VAL A 63 6.88 -11.38 1.34
N TRP A 64 6.61 -10.08 1.40
CA TRP A 64 6.99 -9.25 2.55
C TRP A 64 6.54 -9.84 3.88
N LEU A 65 5.25 -10.17 3.99
CA LEU A 65 4.71 -10.77 5.21
C LEU A 65 5.48 -12.04 5.58
N ARG A 66 5.69 -12.94 4.61
CA ARG A 66 6.41 -14.20 4.85
C ARG A 66 7.84 -13.96 5.35
N ARG A 67 8.54 -13.01 4.73
CA ARG A 67 9.92 -12.68 5.06
C ARG A 67 10.04 -12.00 6.42
N VAL A 68 9.10 -11.16 6.81
CA VAL A 68 9.02 -10.60 8.18
C VAL A 68 8.90 -11.73 9.21
N ALA A 69 8.01 -12.71 8.97
CA ALA A 69 7.84 -13.86 9.87
C ALA A 69 9.09 -14.74 9.95
N ASP A 70 9.85 -14.88 8.86
CA ASP A 70 11.08 -15.68 8.84
C ASP A 70 12.27 -14.95 9.49
N LEU A 71 12.40 -13.63 9.29
CA LEU A 71 13.63 -12.88 9.59
C LEU A 71 13.56 -12.03 10.85
N VAL A 72 12.39 -11.44 11.12
CA VAL A 72 12.18 -10.56 12.29
C VAL A 72 10.90 -10.94 13.05
N PRO A 73 10.67 -12.23 13.39
CA PRO A 73 9.43 -12.69 14.04
C PRO A 73 9.15 -12.01 15.37
N HIS A 74 10.20 -11.54 16.06
CA HIS A 74 10.09 -10.81 17.32
C HIS A 74 9.29 -9.49 17.20
N LEU A 75 9.03 -8.99 15.98
CA LEU A 75 8.19 -7.82 15.72
C LEU A 75 6.71 -8.15 15.55
N LEU A 76 6.35 -9.43 15.42
CA LEU A 76 4.97 -9.87 15.17
C LEU A 76 4.15 -10.07 16.46
N ASP A 77 4.82 -10.31 17.59
CA ASP A 77 4.19 -10.41 18.92
C ASP A 77 4.23 -9.07 19.64
N ARG A 78 3.61 -8.05 19.03
CA ARG A 78 3.53 -6.67 19.57
C ARG A 78 2.09 -6.19 19.56
N PRO A 79 1.73 -5.19 20.39
CA PRO A 79 0.36 -4.72 20.49
C PRO A 79 -0.28 -4.45 19.12
N PRO A 80 -1.46 -5.04 18.85
CA PRO A 80 -2.09 -4.91 17.56
C PRO A 80 -2.79 -3.57 17.43
N VAL A 81 -2.72 -2.98 16.25
CA VAL A 81 -3.40 -1.74 15.84
C VAL A 81 -4.08 -1.96 14.49
N PRO A 82 -5.02 -1.10 14.06
CA PRO A 82 -5.39 -1.01 12.65
C PRO A 82 -4.14 -0.72 11.82
N LEU A 83 -3.84 -1.59 10.86
CA LEU A 83 -2.75 -1.45 9.90
C LEU A 83 -3.31 -1.06 8.54
N VAL A 84 -2.58 -0.21 7.82
CA VAL A 84 -2.76 -0.02 6.39
C VAL A 84 -2.44 -1.31 5.64
N GLY A 85 -1.38 -2.01 6.06
CA GLY A 85 -0.97 -3.28 5.49
C GLY A 85 0.16 -3.12 4.46
N ASP A 86 -0.17 -2.92 3.19
CA ASP A 86 0.81 -2.86 2.11
C ASP A 86 1.57 -1.51 2.01
N LEU A 87 1.64 -0.75 3.10
CA LEU A 87 2.16 0.61 3.18
C LEU A 87 3.57 0.79 2.59
N HIS A 88 3.75 1.84 1.79
CA HIS A 88 5.04 2.22 1.19
C HIS A 88 5.05 3.72 0.82
N ILE A 89 6.20 4.31 0.52
CA ILE A 89 6.33 5.75 0.23
C ILE A 89 5.44 6.25 -0.94
N GLU A 90 5.13 5.39 -1.92
CA GLU A 90 4.22 5.75 -3.03
C GLU A 90 2.73 5.56 -2.72
N ASN A 91 2.38 5.20 -1.49
CA ASN A 91 0.98 4.93 -1.09
C ASN A 91 0.26 6.23 -0.69
N PHE A 92 0.98 7.35 -0.58
CA PHE A 92 0.43 8.62 -0.13
C PHE A 92 0.08 9.56 -1.30
N GLY A 93 -0.95 10.37 -1.13
CA GLY A 93 -1.33 11.37 -2.11
C GLY A 93 -2.62 12.09 -1.76
N THR A 94 -3.15 12.82 -2.73
CA THR A 94 -4.28 13.73 -2.52
C THR A 94 -5.60 13.14 -3.00
N TRP A 95 -6.68 13.51 -2.31
CA TRP A 95 -8.05 13.25 -2.76
C TRP A 95 -8.99 14.37 -2.35
N ARG A 96 -10.27 14.25 -2.72
CA ARG A 96 -11.35 15.08 -2.18
C ARG A 96 -12.25 14.25 -1.30
N ASP A 97 -12.57 14.77 -0.12
CA ASP A 97 -13.55 14.16 0.76
C ASP A 97 -14.99 14.49 0.31
N ARG A 98 -15.98 14.01 1.07
CA ARG A 98 -17.42 14.20 0.76
C ARG A 98 -17.86 15.67 0.73
N HIS A 99 -17.09 16.57 1.34
CA HIS A 99 -17.33 18.01 1.38
C HIS A 99 -16.51 18.75 0.32
N GLY A 100 -15.78 18.03 -0.52
CA GLY A 100 -14.91 18.61 -1.54
C GLY A 100 -13.59 19.14 -1.01
N VAL A 101 -13.25 18.94 0.27
CA VAL A 101 -11.99 19.40 0.85
C VAL A 101 -10.86 18.56 0.28
N ARG A 102 -9.78 19.22 -0.18
CA ARG A 102 -8.61 18.53 -0.71
C ARG A 102 -7.77 18.01 0.46
N ARG A 103 -7.73 16.69 0.61
CA ARG A 103 -7.01 15.98 1.66
C ARG A 103 -5.70 15.38 1.14
N TRP A 104 -4.81 15.03 2.05
CA TRP A 104 -3.63 14.21 1.79
C TRP A 104 -3.42 13.17 2.90
N GLY A 105 -3.00 11.97 2.50
CA GLY A 105 -2.75 10.85 3.41
C GLY A 105 -2.60 9.53 2.66
N VAL A 106 -2.98 8.41 3.29
CA VAL A 106 -2.94 7.06 2.71
C VAL A 106 -4.01 6.90 1.61
N ASN A 107 -3.63 6.49 0.40
CA ASN A 107 -4.53 6.39 -0.76
C ASN A 107 -5.15 5.01 -0.97
N ASP A 108 -4.48 3.94 -0.53
CA ASP A 108 -4.93 2.56 -0.74
C ASP A 108 -5.07 1.85 0.61
N LEU A 109 -6.22 1.22 0.81
CA LEU A 109 -6.65 0.60 2.06
C LEU A 109 -7.10 -0.85 1.80
N ASP A 110 -6.61 -1.46 0.72
CA ASP A 110 -7.00 -2.79 0.29
C ASP A 110 -6.55 -3.90 1.25
N GLU A 111 -5.41 -3.73 1.90
CA GLU A 111 -4.79 -4.71 2.80
C GLU A 111 -4.99 -4.39 4.29
N LEU A 112 -6.04 -3.60 4.56
CA LEU A 112 -6.36 -3.12 5.89
C LEU A 112 -6.74 -4.29 6.81
N THR A 113 -5.96 -4.43 7.87
CA THR A 113 -6.01 -5.56 8.80
C THR A 113 -5.66 -5.09 10.21
N ARG A 114 -5.88 -5.93 11.21
CA ARG A 114 -5.40 -5.68 12.57
C ARG A 114 -4.13 -6.47 12.80
N GLY A 115 -3.06 -5.84 13.25
CA GLY A 115 -1.80 -6.53 13.50
C GLY A 115 -0.77 -5.69 14.23
N ALA A 116 0.39 -6.28 14.50
CA ALA A 116 1.47 -5.64 15.25
C ALA A 116 1.91 -4.31 14.62
N TYR A 117 1.89 -3.23 15.42
CA TYR A 117 2.22 -1.88 14.94
C TYR A 117 3.57 -1.72 14.20
N PRO A 118 4.63 -2.52 14.46
CA PRO A 118 5.88 -2.36 13.72
C PRO A 118 5.74 -2.67 12.23
N LEU A 119 4.73 -3.42 11.80
CA LEU A 119 4.60 -3.87 10.40
C LEU A 119 4.52 -2.71 9.41
N ASP A 120 3.65 -1.73 9.67
CA ASP A 120 3.50 -0.55 8.80
C ASP A 120 4.74 0.35 8.87
N LEU A 121 5.29 0.59 10.07
CA LEU A 121 6.49 1.41 10.26
C LEU A 121 7.71 0.82 9.56
N LEU A 122 7.93 -0.49 9.72
CA LEU A 122 9.02 -1.24 9.10
C LEU A 122 8.89 -1.24 7.59
N ARG A 123 7.69 -1.51 7.05
CA ARG A 123 7.48 -1.56 5.60
C ARG A 123 7.65 -0.18 4.96
N LEU A 124 7.11 0.87 5.59
CA LEU A 124 7.28 2.24 5.13
C LEU A 124 8.76 2.65 5.11
N ALA A 125 9.46 2.47 6.23
CA ALA A 125 10.88 2.80 6.32
C ALA A 125 11.75 1.98 5.34
N THR A 126 11.43 0.68 5.16
CA THR A 126 12.11 -0.18 4.17
C THR A 126 11.86 0.29 2.75
N SER A 127 10.65 0.73 2.43
CA SER A 127 10.35 1.28 1.10
C SER A 127 11.14 2.56 0.81
N ALA A 128 11.36 3.41 1.81
CA ALA A 128 12.20 4.60 1.69
C ALA A 128 13.69 4.24 1.51
N ALA A 129 14.19 3.27 2.28
CA ALA A 129 15.58 2.79 2.18
C ALA A 129 15.91 2.09 0.85
N LEU A 130 14.88 1.62 0.13
CA LEU A 130 14.99 1.00 -1.19
C LEU A 130 14.76 1.97 -2.35
N ALA A 131 14.22 3.15 -2.08
CA ALA A 131 13.94 4.15 -3.09
C ALA A 131 15.22 4.88 -3.52
N PRO A 132 15.38 5.18 -4.82
CA PRO A 132 16.51 5.98 -5.29
C PRO A 132 16.36 7.44 -4.84
N ASP A 133 17.49 8.15 -4.79
CA ASP A 133 17.53 9.61 -4.66
C ASP A 133 16.76 10.19 -3.46
N VAL A 134 16.64 9.44 -2.36
CA VAL A 134 16.12 9.94 -1.09
C VAL A 134 17.25 10.64 -0.35
N ALA A 135 17.11 11.95 -0.13
CA ALA A 135 18.12 12.79 0.53
C ALA A 135 18.22 12.59 2.06
N LEU A 136 17.73 11.47 2.58
CA LEU A 136 17.75 11.10 4.01
C LEU A 136 18.36 9.70 4.14
N SER A 137 19.19 9.50 5.16
CA SER A 137 19.66 8.18 5.54
C SER A 137 18.52 7.31 6.08
N THR A 138 18.72 5.99 6.06
CA THR A 138 17.75 5.03 6.64
C THR A 138 17.49 5.33 8.13
N GLY A 139 18.54 5.62 8.90
CA GLY A 139 18.41 6.00 10.31
C GLY A 139 17.62 7.29 10.51
N GLU A 140 17.78 8.28 9.64
CA GLU A 140 16.98 9.52 9.68
C GLU A 140 15.51 9.26 9.42
N VAL A 141 15.17 8.47 8.38
CA VAL A 141 13.78 8.09 8.11
C VAL A 141 13.18 7.36 9.30
N CYS A 142 13.85 6.35 9.84
CA CYS A 142 13.37 5.56 10.98
C CYS A 142 13.09 6.44 12.20
N ARG A 143 14.03 7.34 12.53
CA ARG A 143 13.89 8.27 13.66
C ARG A 143 12.73 9.24 13.46
N LEU A 144 12.62 9.86 12.28
CA LEU A 144 11.54 10.79 11.96
C LEU A 144 10.16 10.12 12.05
N LEU A 145 10.03 8.90 11.53
CA LEU A 145 8.80 8.10 11.62
C LEU A 145 8.45 7.79 13.06
N LEU A 146 9.40 7.24 13.85
CA LEU A 146 9.15 6.84 15.24
C LEU A 146 8.86 8.03 16.15
N ASP A 147 9.65 9.10 16.06
CA ASP A 147 9.50 10.28 16.92
C ASP A 147 8.15 10.96 16.71
N HIS A 148 7.72 11.08 15.45
CA HIS A 148 6.40 11.61 15.13
C HIS A 148 5.30 10.65 15.57
N TRP A 149 5.44 9.36 15.23
CA TRP A 149 4.47 8.33 15.56
C TRP A 149 4.25 8.15 17.08
N ARG A 150 5.28 8.38 17.91
CA ARG A 150 5.19 8.29 19.38
C ARG A 150 4.40 9.45 20.01
N ARG A 151 4.36 10.63 19.36
CA ARG A 151 3.91 11.88 20.01
C ARG A 151 2.63 12.46 19.41
N ALA A 152 2.40 12.27 18.11
CA ALA A 152 1.29 12.92 17.42
C ALA A 152 -0.09 12.41 17.89
N GLY A 153 -1.11 13.26 17.82
CA GLY A 153 -2.50 12.82 17.98
C GLY A 153 -3.08 12.31 16.66
N PRO A 154 -3.97 11.30 16.66
CA PRO A 154 -4.69 10.92 15.45
C PRO A 154 -5.77 11.95 15.10
N GLY A 155 -6.00 12.13 13.80
CA GLY A 155 -7.04 13.01 13.28
C GLY A 155 -7.55 12.58 11.90
N PRO A 156 -8.39 13.39 11.25
CA PRO A 156 -8.72 13.18 9.85
C PRO A 156 -7.49 13.38 8.99
N ALA A 157 -7.54 12.88 7.75
CA ALA A 157 -6.48 13.15 6.79
C ALA A 157 -6.23 14.65 6.63
N LEU A 158 -4.97 14.96 6.41
CA LEU A 158 -4.46 16.32 6.45
C LEU A 158 -5.16 17.20 5.41
N ASP A 159 -5.63 18.37 5.83
CA ASP A 159 -6.21 19.38 4.93
C ASP A 159 -5.10 20.11 4.18
N MET A 160 -5.11 19.98 2.85
CA MET A 160 -4.10 20.62 2.00
C MET A 160 -4.12 22.15 2.12
N ALA A 161 -5.22 22.80 2.50
CA ALA A 161 -5.25 24.24 2.72
C ALA A 161 -4.22 24.67 3.80
N GLY A 162 -4.10 23.88 4.87
CA GLY A 162 -3.18 24.12 5.98
C GLY A 162 -1.75 23.60 5.76
N ALA A 163 -1.56 22.58 4.91
CA ALA A 163 -0.26 21.97 4.67
C ALA A 163 0.52 22.64 3.53
N ARG A 164 1.02 23.85 3.80
CA ARG A 164 1.83 24.62 2.84
C ARG A 164 3.06 23.85 2.35
N HIS A 165 3.68 23.03 3.21
CA HIS A 165 4.85 22.22 2.85
C HIS A 165 4.52 21.14 1.81
N LEU A 166 3.35 20.49 1.89
CA LEU A 166 2.95 19.50 0.90
C LEU A 166 2.41 20.16 -0.37
N ARG A 167 1.66 21.26 -0.25
CA ARG A 167 1.16 22.00 -1.42
C ARG A 167 2.25 22.44 -2.39
N ALA A 168 3.43 22.81 -1.87
CA ALA A 168 4.56 23.20 -2.70
C ALA A 168 5.19 22.03 -3.46
N LEU A 169 4.98 20.79 -3.01
CA LEU A 169 5.59 19.58 -3.53
C LEU A 169 4.61 18.73 -4.36
N VAL A 170 3.31 18.96 -4.19
CA VAL A 170 2.29 18.29 -4.97
C VAL A 170 2.38 18.75 -6.43
N PRO A 171 2.52 17.83 -7.40
CA PRO A 171 2.55 18.17 -8.81
C PRO A 171 1.30 18.97 -9.21
N VAL A 172 1.51 19.97 -10.06
CA VAL A 172 0.38 20.66 -10.70
C VAL A 172 -0.34 19.64 -11.58
N PRO A 173 -1.65 19.41 -11.38
CA PRO A 173 -2.42 18.53 -12.25
C PRO A 173 -2.25 18.91 -13.72
N GLY A 174 -2.05 17.92 -14.58
CA GLY A 174 -2.07 18.14 -16.03
C GLY A 174 -3.45 18.63 -16.51
N GLN A 175 -3.56 18.93 -17.80
CA GLN A 175 -4.81 19.39 -18.40
C GLN A 175 -5.94 18.36 -18.18
N PRO A 176 -7.04 18.70 -17.47
CA PRO A 176 -8.11 17.76 -17.16
C PRO A 176 -8.65 17.02 -18.39
N HIS A 177 -8.84 17.74 -19.50
CA HIS A 177 -9.31 17.13 -20.76
C HIS A 177 -8.41 15.99 -21.24
N ARG A 178 -7.07 16.15 -21.19
CA ARG A 178 -6.13 15.11 -21.60
C ARG A 178 -6.21 13.89 -20.69
N TYR A 179 -6.37 14.11 -19.39
CA TYR A 179 -6.52 13.03 -18.41
C TYR A 179 -7.75 12.17 -18.71
N PHE A 180 -8.92 12.79 -18.90
CA PHE A 180 -10.15 12.04 -19.18
C PHE A 180 -10.18 11.43 -20.58
N THR A 181 -9.60 12.10 -21.57
CA THR A 181 -9.45 11.55 -22.93
C THR A 181 -8.60 10.26 -22.88
N ALA A 182 -7.48 10.27 -22.16
CA ALA A 182 -6.65 9.08 -22.01
C ALA A 182 -7.38 7.91 -21.33
N LEU A 183 -8.34 8.17 -20.43
CA LEU A 183 -9.18 7.12 -19.85
C LEU A 183 -10.23 6.60 -20.84
N ARG A 184 -10.80 7.47 -21.68
CA ARG A 184 -11.80 7.12 -22.69
C ARG A 184 -11.18 6.34 -23.86
N ASP A 185 -9.91 6.58 -24.16
CA ASP A 185 -9.20 5.91 -25.25
C ASP A 185 -8.69 4.50 -24.84
N LEU A 186 -8.91 4.10 -23.59
CA LEU A 186 -8.65 2.73 -23.13
C LEU A 186 -9.58 1.73 -23.86
N PRO A 187 -9.19 0.44 -23.95
CA PRO A 187 -10.02 -0.58 -24.58
C PRO A 187 -11.43 -0.61 -23.99
N ALA A 188 -12.46 -0.58 -24.84
CA ALA A 188 -13.84 -0.68 -24.42
C ALA A 188 -14.08 -1.99 -23.67
N ALA A 189 -14.88 -1.94 -22.62
CA ALA A 189 -15.24 -3.09 -21.80
C ALA A 189 -16.76 -3.18 -21.65
N ASP A 190 -17.28 -4.41 -21.65
CA ASP A 190 -18.69 -4.65 -21.39
C ASP A 190 -18.98 -4.38 -19.89
N PRO A 191 -19.85 -3.41 -19.55
CA PRO A 191 -20.25 -3.20 -18.16
C PRO A 191 -20.90 -4.43 -17.51
N ALA A 192 -21.44 -5.38 -18.28
CA ALA A 192 -21.99 -6.63 -17.74
C ALA A 192 -20.95 -7.46 -16.97
N ALA A 193 -19.65 -7.25 -17.20
CA ALA A 193 -18.56 -7.88 -16.44
C ALA A 193 -18.48 -7.40 -14.98
N VAL A 194 -19.17 -6.31 -14.62
CA VAL A 194 -19.23 -5.75 -13.27
C VAL A 194 -20.62 -6.01 -12.68
N PRO A 195 -20.77 -6.47 -11.42
CA PRO A 195 -22.08 -6.75 -10.82
C PRO A 195 -23.06 -5.55 -10.86
N ALA A 196 -24.35 -5.84 -10.92
CA ALA A 196 -25.39 -4.82 -11.05
C ALA A 196 -25.38 -3.79 -9.90
N ALA A 197 -25.17 -4.23 -8.65
CA ALA A 197 -25.08 -3.35 -7.50
C ALA A 197 -23.87 -2.40 -7.58
N VAL A 198 -22.74 -2.89 -8.11
CA VAL A 198 -21.53 -2.09 -8.33
C VAL A 198 -21.78 -1.03 -9.41
N ARG A 199 -22.44 -1.39 -10.51
CA ARG A 199 -22.84 -0.42 -11.56
C ARG A 199 -23.81 0.62 -11.01
N ALA A 200 -24.76 0.22 -10.17
CA ALA A 200 -25.70 1.13 -9.52
C ALA A 200 -24.97 2.11 -8.58
N ALA A 201 -23.99 1.63 -7.80
CA ALA A 201 -23.15 2.47 -6.95
C ALA A 201 -22.33 3.48 -7.78
N VAL A 202 -21.77 3.07 -8.92
CA VAL A 202 -21.09 3.97 -9.86
C VAL A 202 -22.05 5.05 -10.37
N ALA A 203 -23.24 4.68 -10.83
CA ALA A 203 -24.23 5.63 -11.34
C ALA A 203 -24.71 6.62 -10.26
N ALA A 204 -24.96 6.14 -9.03
CA ALA A 204 -25.37 6.98 -7.90
C ALA A 204 -24.26 7.93 -7.41
N SER A 205 -23.01 7.70 -7.79
CA SER A 205 -21.85 8.47 -7.34
C SER A 205 -21.57 9.75 -8.16
N ALA A 206 -22.39 10.04 -9.16
CA ALA A 206 -22.24 11.18 -10.05
C ALA A 206 -23.62 11.78 -10.40
N PRO A 207 -23.68 12.96 -11.05
CA PRO A 207 -24.95 13.53 -11.51
C PRO A 207 -25.74 12.54 -12.38
N SER A 208 -27.08 12.54 -12.27
CA SER A 208 -27.96 11.66 -13.06
C SER A 208 -27.89 11.91 -14.57
N SER A 209 -27.41 13.09 -14.96
CA SER A 209 -27.12 13.47 -16.34
C SER A 209 -25.80 12.88 -16.87
N TRP A 210 -24.94 12.31 -16.01
CA TRP A 210 -23.69 11.68 -16.43
C TRP A 210 -23.95 10.54 -17.42
N ARG A 211 -23.19 10.53 -18.52
CA ARG A 211 -23.19 9.47 -19.53
C ARG A 211 -21.78 8.91 -19.66
N ALA A 212 -21.60 7.68 -19.21
CA ALA A 212 -20.28 7.05 -19.11
C ALA A 212 -20.12 5.88 -20.10
N GLY A 213 -18.97 5.85 -20.78
CA GLY A 213 -18.45 4.65 -21.42
C GLY A 213 -17.61 3.83 -20.42
N TRP A 214 -17.59 2.50 -20.59
CA TRP A 214 -16.83 1.59 -19.73
C TRP A 214 -15.60 1.06 -20.47
N HIS A 215 -14.46 1.07 -19.78
CA HIS A 215 -13.18 0.71 -20.37
C HIS A 215 -12.36 -0.16 -19.41
N ALA A 216 -11.59 -1.11 -19.95
CA ALA A 216 -10.66 -1.91 -19.19
C ALA A 216 -9.45 -1.06 -18.81
N ARG A 217 -9.06 -1.07 -17.53
CA ARG A 217 -7.95 -0.26 -17.03
C ARG A 217 -6.89 -1.14 -16.38
N ARG A 218 -5.65 -1.03 -16.85
CA ARG A 218 -4.48 -1.64 -16.21
C ARG A 218 -3.77 -0.59 -15.34
N ALA A 219 -3.68 -0.82 -14.03
CA ALA A 219 -2.99 0.10 -13.14
C ALA A 219 -2.60 -0.50 -11.78
N GLY A 220 -1.46 -0.05 -11.27
CA GLY A 220 -0.96 -0.37 -9.93
C GLY A 220 -0.38 -1.78 -9.84
N THR A 221 0.95 -1.87 -9.77
CA THR A 221 1.72 -3.14 -9.80
C THR A 221 1.17 -4.23 -8.88
N GLY A 222 0.85 -3.90 -7.61
CA GLY A 222 0.34 -4.89 -6.65
C GLY A 222 -1.04 -5.46 -7.01
N SER A 223 -1.85 -4.72 -7.76
CA SER A 223 -3.19 -5.12 -8.18
C SER A 223 -3.26 -5.71 -9.60
N LEU A 224 -2.15 -5.72 -10.34
CA LEU A 224 -2.11 -6.34 -11.66
C LEU A 224 -2.50 -7.82 -11.55
N GLY A 225 -3.36 -8.25 -12.47
CA GLY A 225 -4.03 -9.54 -12.46
C GLY A 225 -5.48 -9.46 -11.95
N ARG A 226 -5.90 -8.39 -11.27
CA ARG A 226 -7.27 -8.23 -10.77
C ARG A 226 -8.14 -7.45 -11.76
N PRO A 227 -9.40 -7.86 -12.01
CA PRO A 227 -10.33 -7.11 -12.85
C PRO A 227 -10.49 -5.66 -12.39
N ARG A 228 -10.34 -4.74 -13.34
CA ARG A 228 -10.44 -3.29 -13.09
C ARG A 228 -11.03 -2.60 -14.31
N LEU A 229 -12.11 -1.87 -14.08
CA LEU A 229 -12.78 -1.09 -15.11
C LEU A 229 -12.91 0.36 -14.68
N VAL A 230 -12.96 1.25 -15.66
CA VAL A 230 -13.26 2.67 -15.47
C VAL A 230 -14.49 3.06 -16.27
N ALA A 231 -15.44 3.71 -15.62
CA ALA A 231 -16.53 4.44 -16.24
C ALA A 231 -16.11 5.89 -16.39
N VAL A 232 -16.11 6.45 -17.60
CA VAL A 232 -15.68 7.83 -17.88
C VAL A 232 -16.60 8.49 -18.91
N GLY A 233 -16.88 9.78 -18.69
CA GLY A 233 -17.70 10.58 -19.61
C GLY A 233 -18.10 11.92 -19.00
N GLN A 234 -19.02 12.62 -19.67
CA GLN A 234 -19.47 13.96 -19.27
C GLN A 234 -20.93 13.93 -18.78
N ASP A 235 -21.28 14.90 -17.95
CA ASP A 235 -22.67 15.21 -17.61
C ASP A 235 -23.27 16.25 -18.59
N ALA A 236 -24.51 16.69 -18.33
CA ALA A 236 -25.22 17.63 -19.19
C ALA A 236 -24.59 19.04 -19.23
N ASP A 237 -23.81 19.40 -18.22
CA ASP A 237 -23.11 20.68 -18.13
C ASP A 237 -21.73 20.62 -18.82
N GLY A 238 -21.34 19.44 -19.32
CA GLY A 238 -20.07 19.18 -19.98
C GLY A 238 -18.94 18.86 -19.02
N ASP A 239 -19.22 18.72 -17.71
CA ASP A 239 -18.22 18.38 -16.71
C ASP A 239 -17.83 16.91 -16.79
N TRP A 240 -16.53 16.65 -16.72
CA TRP A 240 -15.97 15.31 -16.82
C TRP A 240 -15.98 14.57 -15.49
N HIS A 241 -16.40 13.31 -15.53
CA HIS A 241 -16.37 12.39 -14.39
C HIS A 241 -15.72 11.06 -14.78
N ALA A 242 -14.94 10.49 -13.86
CA ALA A 242 -14.44 9.13 -13.96
C ALA A 242 -14.58 8.38 -12.63
N ARG A 243 -15.00 7.13 -12.70
CA ARG A 243 -15.12 6.20 -11.56
C ARG A 243 -14.44 4.90 -11.92
N GLU A 244 -13.54 4.45 -11.06
CA GLU A 244 -12.93 3.14 -11.20
C GLU A 244 -13.56 2.17 -10.23
N VAL A 245 -13.75 0.94 -10.70
CA VAL A 245 -14.06 -0.21 -9.86
C VAL A 245 -12.95 -1.25 -10.02
N LYS A 246 -12.49 -1.78 -8.89
CA LYS A 246 -11.46 -2.83 -8.83
C LYS A 246 -11.95 -3.99 -7.99
N LEU A 247 -11.93 -5.21 -8.53
CA LEU A 247 -12.26 -6.39 -7.76
C LEU A 247 -11.17 -6.65 -6.73
N LEU A 248 -11.56 -6.77 -5.47
CA LEU A 248 -10.70 -7.18 -4.38
C LEU A 248 -10.79 -8.70 -4.23
N GLY A 249 -9.63 -9.34 -4.06
CA GLY A 249 -9.57 -10.70 -3.53
C GLY A 249 -9.58 -10.69 -2.00
N PRO A 250 -9.51 -11.87 -1.37
CA PRO A 250 -9.29 -11.96 0.07
C PRO A 250 -8.03 -11.18 0.47
N ALA A 251 -8.03 -10.62 1.69
CA ALA A 251 -6.86 -9.93 2.22
C ALA A 251 -5.64 -10.86 2.18
N THR A 252 -4.48 -10.35 1.77
CA THR A 252 -3.26 -11.13 1.59
C THR A 252 -2.83 -11.84 2.88
N ALA A 253 -3.12 -11.24 4.03
CA ALA A 253 -2.86 -11.83 5.35
C ALA A 253 -3.57 -13.17 5.60
N THR A 254 -4.66 -13.47 4.87
CA THR A 254 -5.41 -14.74 4.99
C THR A 254 -4.80 -15.90 4.23
N TRP A 255 -3.77 -15.66 3.40
CA TRP A 255 -3.16 -16.71 2.60
C TRP A 255 -2.45 -17.75 3.50
N PRO A 256 -2.81 -19.05 3.49
CA PRO A 256 -2.40 -20.03 4.51
C PRO A 256 -0.90 -20.23 4.78
N PRO A 257 0.04 -20.12 3.80
CA PRO A 257 1.47 -20.23 4.07
C PRO A 257 2.01 -19.11 4.96
N ALA A 258 1.19 -18.07 5.17
CA ALA A 258 1.59 -16.87 5.82
C ALA A 258 1.67 -17.07 7.36
N ARG A 259 0.61 -17.45 8.08
CA ARG A 259 0.61 -17.44 9.58
C ARG A 259 1.36 -16.20 10.16
N VAL A 260 1.18 -15.05 9.52
CA VAL A 260 2.14 -13.91 9.53
C VAL A 260 1.79 -12.77 10.48
N GLY A 261 0.75 -12.91 11.31
CA GLY A 261 0.40 -11.93 12.33
C GLY A 261 -0.92 -11.19 12.05
N PRO A 262 -1.04 -10.39 10.97
CA PRO A 262 -2.26 -9.62 10.74
C PRO A 262 -3.51 -10.48 10.55
N VAL A 263 -4.61 -10.05 11.15
CA VAL A 263 -5.93 -10.68 11.06
C VAL A 263 -6.92 -9.74 10.39
N VAL A 264 -7.83 -10.31 9.61
CA VAL A 264 -8.91 -9.53 8.97
C VAL A 264 -9.91 -9.07 10.03
N ASP A 265 -10.32 -7.81 9.90
CA ASP A 265 -11.32 -7.17 10.74
C ASP A 265 -12.18 -6.29 9.82
N ASP A 266 -13.36 -6.83 9.47
CA ASP A 266 -14.28 -6.20 8.51
C ASP A 266 -14.85 -4.87 9.01
N THR A 267 -14.72 -4.58 10.31
CA THR A 267 -15.16 -3.31 10.90
C THR A 267 -14.18 -2.16 10.62
N LEU A 268 -12.93 -2.48 10.27
CA LEU A 268 -11.90 -1.45 10.12
C LEU A 268 -12.11 -0.57 8.89
N TYR A 269 -12.47 -1.14 7.74
CA TYR A 269 -12.64 -0.33 6.52
C TYR A 269 -13.66 0.82 6.71
N PRO A 270 -14.90 0.58 7.18
CA PRO A 270 -15.84 1.68 7.45
C PRO A 270 -15.35 2.62 8.56
N ALA A 271 -14.71 2.10 9.62
CA ALA A 271 -14.19 2.95 10.71
C ALA A 271 -13.06 3.89 10.25
N VAL A 272 -12.08 3.36 9.52
CA VAL A 272 -10.92 4.12 9.00
C VAL A 272 -11.39 5.12 7.95
N THR A 273 -12.25 4.72 7.02
CA THR A 273 -12.69 5.66 5.97
C THR A 273 -13.50 6.82 6.54
N ALA A 274 -14.33 6.58 7.56
CA ALA A 274 -15.03 7.63 8.28
C ALA A 274 -14.07 8.55 9.05
N ALA A 275 -13.11 7.98 9.79
CA ALA A 275 -12.15 8.74 10.59
C ALA A 275 -11.25 9.64 9.73
N LEU A 276 -10.80 9.14 8.58
CA LEU A 276 -9.84 9.85 7.71
C LEU A 276 -10.47 10.90 6.80
N SER A 277 -11.81 11.05 6.76
CA SER A 277 -12.47 11.78 5.66
C SER A 277 -12.01 11.24 4.29
N ALA A 278 -12.18 9.94 4.08
CA ALA A 278 -11.68 9.20 2.93
C ALA A 278 -12.14 9.76 1.55
N PRO A 279 -11.48 9.33 0.45
CA PRO A 279 -11.84 9.72 -0.90
C PRO A 279 -13.33 9.56 -1.21
N TYR A 280 -13.93 10.61 -1.77
CA TYR A 280 -15.33 10.63 -2.17
C TYR A 280 -15.52 10.97 -3.66
N PRO A 281 -16.48 10.32 -4.34
CA PRO A 281 -17.12 9.08 -3.92
C PRO A 281 -16.12 7.91 -3.88
N GLY A 282 -16.31 7.03 -2.90
CA GLY A 282 -15.50 5.84 -2.67
C GLY A 282 -16.20 4.87 -1.72
N GLY A 283 -15.88 3.58 -1.81
CA GLY A 283 -16.54 2.56 -1.00
C GLY A 283 -16.32 1.14 -1.53
N ARG A 284 -16.83 0.15 -0.79
CA ARG A 284 -16.80 -1.28 -1.20
C ARG A 284 -18.23 -1.79 -1.38
N VAL A 285 -18.45 -2.55 -2.44
CA VAL A 285 -19.73 -3.18 -2.78
C VAL A 285 -19.46 -4.49 -3.54
N ASP A 286 -20.06 -5.60 -3.12
CA ASP A 286 -19.89 -6.93 -3.72
C ASP A 286 -18.42 -7.35 -3.99
N GLY A 287 -17.51 -7.02 -3.07
CA GLY A 287 -16.07 -7.29 -3.23
C GLY A 287 -15.34 -6.32 -4.18
N TRP A 288 -16.02 -5.34 -4.77
CA TRP A 288 -15.41 -4.30 -5.60
C TRP A 288 -15.16 -3.02 -4.82
N GLN A 289 -13.97 -2.45 -5.02
CA GLN A 289 -13.60 -1.13 -4.54
C GLN A 289 -13.94 -0.07 -5.59
N LEU A 290 -14.85 0.85 -5.25
CA LEU A 290 -15.16 2.06 -6.00
C LEU A 290 -14.23 3.20 -5.57
N ARG A 291 -13.73 3.97 -6.54
CA ARG A 291 -13.04 5.25 -6.31
C ARG A 291 -13.24 6.26 -7.42
N ARG A 292 -13.24 7.55 -7.05
CA ARG A 292 -13.12 8.67 -7.98
C ARG A 292 -11.73 8.70 -8.62
N LEU A 293 -11.68 8.81 -9.94
CA LEU A 293 -10.48 9.18 -10.68
C LEU A 293 -10.57 10.63 -11.12
N ALA A 294 -9.48 11.38 -10.94
CA ALA A 294 -9.40 12.77 -11.31
C ALA A 294 -7.95 13.24 -11.45
N PRO A 295 -7.68 14.29 -12.25
CA PRO A 295 -6.33 14.80 -12.43
C PRO A 295 -5.73 15.40 -11.16
N ASP A 296 -6.55 15.78 -10.18
CA ASP A 296 -6.11 16.35 -8.89
C ASP A 296 -5.82 15.30 -7.81
N VAL A 297 -5.94 14.01 -8.14
CA VAL A 297 -5.53 12.86 -7.33
C VAL A 297 -4.09 12.50 -7.69
N VAL A 298 -3.13 13.05 -6.95
CA VAL A 298 -1.70 12.99 -7.26
C VAL A 298 -0.89 12.57 -6.04
N ARG A 299 0.28 11.99 -6.27
CA ARG A 299 1.21 11.58 -5.21
C ARG A 299 2.25 12.66 -4.98
N VAL A 300 2.88 12.62 -3.80
CA VAL A 300 4.12 13.35 -3.54
C VAL A 300 5.23 12.31 -3.52
N GLU A 301 6.20 12.46 -4.42
CA GLU A 301 7.35 11.55 -4.49
C GLU A 301 8.41 11.99 -3.48
N LEU A 302 8.97 11.03 -2.73
CA LEU A 302 10.06 11.29 -1.78
C LEU A 302 11.40 11.43 -2.50
N SER A 303 11.59 10.69 -3.59
CA SER A 303 12.79 10.70 -4.42
C SER A 303 12.99 12.07 -5.10
N GLY A 304 14.23 12.55 -5.12
CA GLY A 304 14.59 13.82 -5.75
C GLY A 304 14.27 15.06 -4.90
N LEU A 305 13.67 14.91 -3.72
CA LEU A 305 13.45 16.02 -2.80
C LEU A 305 14.75 16.43 -2.09
N ALA A 306 14.92 17.73 -1.85
CA ALA A 306 15.93 18.22 -0.93
C ALA A 306 15.66 17.70 0.50
N ALA A 307 16.72 17.47 1.29
CA ALA A 307 16.62 16.86 2.62
C ALA A 307 15.56 17.51 3.53
N ARG A 308 15.46 18.86 3.51
CA ARG A 308 14.47 19.62 4.28
C ARG A 308 13.03 19.26 3.92
N ASP A 309 12.74 19.09 2.64
CA ASP A 309 11.40 18.77 2.16
C ASP A 309 11.10 17.28 2.32
N ALA A 310 12.11 16.42 2.10
CA ALA A 310 12.03 15.00 2.41
C ALA A 310 11.66 14.76 3.89
N GLU A 311 12.28 15.48 4.84
CA GLU A 311 11.95 15.40 6.27
C GLU A 311 10.47 15.72 6.52
N ARG A 312 9.97 16.81 5.93
CA ARG A 312 8.58 17.24 6.09
C ARG A 312 7.59 16.23 5.52
N VAL A 313 7.93 15.63 4.38
CA VAL A 313 7.12 14.56 3.77
C VAL A 313 7.12 13.32 4.64
N VAL A 314 8.27 12.86 5.15
CA VAL A 314 8.35 11.69 6.05
C VAL A 314 7.54 11.91 7.33
N ARG A 315 7.60 13.10 7.95
CA ARG A 315 6.75 13.44 9.10
C ARG A 315 5.26 13.41 8.75
N SER A 316 4.89 13.88 7.56
CA SER A 316 3.50 13.82 7.09
C SER A 316 3.06 12.37 6.86
N MET A 317 3.92 11.52 6.30
CA MET A 317 3.65 10.08 6.16
C MET A 317 3.46 9.42 7.54
N ALA A 318 4.30 9.76 8.52
CA ALA A 318 4.13 9.30 9.90
C ALA A 318 2.80 9.75 10.51
N GLN A 319 2.36 10.99 10.26
CA GLN A 319 1.04 11.46 10.68
C GLN A 319 -0.08 10.59 10.10
N ALA A 320 -0.04 10.33 8.81
CA ALA A 320 -1.05 9.51 8.14
C ALA A 320 -1.08 8.05 8.68
N VAL A 321 0.06 7.50 9.12
CA VAL A 321 0.11 6.23 9.86
C VAL A 321 -0.57 6.35 11.23
N VAL A 322 -0.29 7.41 11.98
CA VAL A 322 -0.94 7.68 13.28
C VAL A 322 -2.45 7.82 13.12
N ASP A 323 -2.91 8.47 12.07
CA ASP A 323 -4.34 8.68 11.79
C ASP A 323 -5.07 7.35 11.58
N VAL A 324 -4.45 6.38 10.90
CA VAL A 324 -4.98 5.02 10.73
C VAL A 324 -4.89 4.22 12.03
N HIS A 325 -3.71 4.12 12.63
CA HIS A 325 -3.50 3.33 13.86
C HIS A 325 -4.38 3.85 15.01
N GLY A 326 -4.60 5.16 15.08
CA GLY A 326 -5.34 5.83 16.14
C GLY A 326 -6.86 5.86 15.96
N VAL A 327 -7.40 5.22 14.92
CA VAL A 327 -8.84 4.87 14.86
C VAL A 327 -9.22 4.05 16.09
N ASP A 328 -8.30 3.21 16.57
CA ASP A 328 -8.35 2.55 17.86
C ASP A 328 -7.38 3.22 18.84
N ARG A 329 -7.86 4.22 19.58
CA ARG A 329 -7.03 5.03 20.49
C ARG A 329 -6.41 4.20 21.62
N ALA A 330 -7.13 3.19 22.11
CA ALA A 330 -6.64 2.32 23.18
C ALA A 330 -5.50 1.42 22.67
N ALA A 331 -5.68 0.84 21.48
CA ALA A 331 -4.63 0.07 20.82
C ALA A 331 -3.39 0.92 20.53
N LEU A 332 -3.55 2.14 20.00
CA LEU A 332 -2.43 3.05 19.76
C LEU A 332 -1.69 3.41 21.06
N ALA A 333 -2.41 3.64 22.16
CA ALA A 333 -1.80 3.91 23.46
C ALA A 333 -0.98 2.70 23.97
N ALA A 334 -1.54 1.49 23.88
CA ALA A 334 -0.83 0.25 24.24
C ALA A 334 0.41 0.02 23.37
N ALA A 335 0.31 0.25 22.06
CA ALA A 335 1.43 0.17 21.13
C ALA A 335 2.54 1.18 21.46
N ARG A 336 2.19 2.40 21.86
CA ARG A 336 3.16 3.42 22.27
C ARG A 336 3.83 3.09 23.61
N ALA A 337 3.10 2.47 24.54
CA ALA A 337 3.67 1.99 25.79
C ALA A 337 4.71 0.89 25.55
N ASP A 338 4.42 -0.08 24.67
CA ASP A 338 5.41 -1.08 24.21
C ASP A 338 6.61 -0.40 23.52
N ALA A 339 6.37 0.50 22.58
CA ALA A 339 7.42 1.18 21.83
C ALA A 339 8.31 2.10 22.68
N ALA A 340 7.85 2.55 23.86
CA ALA A 340 8.63 3.36 24.80
C ALA A 340 9.68 2.53 25.54
N GLY A 341 9.42 1.24 25.76
CA GLY A 341 10.36 0.30 26.38
C GLY A 341 11.41 -0.26 25.41
N ARG A 342 11.42 0.21 24.16
CA ARG A 342 12.36 -0.24 23.12
C ARG A 342 13.48 0.78 22.94
N ASP A 343 14.70 0.33 23.25
CA ASP A 343 15.93 1.08 23.06
C ASP A 343 16.26 1.29 21.56
N GLY A 344 17.32 2.07 21.32
CA GLY A 344 17.74 2.63 20.04
C GLY A 344 17.80 1.67 18.85
N ASP A 345 17.72 2.28 17.67
CA ASP A 345 17.93 1.72 16.33
C ASP A 345 17.21 0.42 15.93
N TRP A 346 16.34 -0.17 16.77
CA TRP A 346 15.62 -1.43 16.47
C TRP A 346 14.91 -1.41 15.12
N LEU A 347 14.34 -0.26 14.75
CA LEU A 347 13.65 -0.10 13.47
C LEU A 347 14.65 -0.03 12.33
N ALA A 348 15.77 0.67 12.51
CA ALA A 348 16.84 0.75 11.51
C ALA A 348 17.46 -0.63 11.26
N ASP A 349 17.76 -1.41 12.31
CA ASP A 349 18.30 -2.77 12.20
C ASP A 349 17.35 -3.72 11.45
N ALA A 350 16.05 -3.64 11.79
CA ALA A 350 15.03 -4.40 11.10
C ALA A 350 14.87 -3.97 9.63
N VAL A 351 14.96 -2.67 9.35
CA VAL A 351 14.92 -2.13 7.99
C VAL A 351 16.12 -2.59 7.17
N GLU A 352 17.33 -2.59 7.73
CA GLU A 352 18.52 -3.09 7.04
C GLU A 352 18.36 -4.56 6.67
N THR A 353 17.90 -5.39 7.61
CA THR A 353 17.60 -6.82 7.39
C THR A 353 16.59 -7.00 6.26
N MET A 354 15.46 -6.31 6.35
CA MET A 354 14.37 -6.45 5.37
C MET A 354 14.71 -5.84 4.00
N ALA A 355 15.48 -4.76 3.94
CA ALA A 355 15.95 -4.17 2.69
C ALA A 355 16.97 -5.08 2.00
N ALA A 356 17.87 -5.71 2.75
CA ALA A 356 18.82 -6.69 2.22
C ALA A 356 18.10 -7.92 1.64
N ASP A 357 17.13 -8.47 2.37
CA ASP A 357 16.32 -9.61 1.91
C ASP A 357 15.45 -9.26 0.69
N THR A 358 14.82 -8.09 0.69
CA THR A 358 14.04 -7.61 -0.47
C THR A 358 14.90 -7.48 -1.71
N ARG A 359 16.13 -6.94 -1.59
CA ARG A 359 17.09 -6.88 -2.70
C ARG A 359 17.51 -8.28 -3.17
N ALA A 360 17.67 -9.24 -2.25
CA ALA A 360 18.00 -10.61 -2.59
C ALA A 360 16.87 -11.32 -3.34
N CYS A 361 15.63 -11.21 -2.85
CA CYS A 361 14.43 -11.70 -3.52
C CYS A 361 14.26 -11.07 -4.91
N HIS A 362 14.44 -9.76 -5.02
CA HIS A 362 14.37 -9.06 -6.30
C HIS A 362 15.44 -9.53 -7.30
N ARG A 363 16.69 -9.75 -6.85
CA ARG A 363 17.73 -10.34 -7.72
C ARG A 363 17.37 -11.74 -8.18
N ALA A 364 16.84 -12.58 -7.28
CA ALA A 364 16.40 -13.92 -7.63
C ALA A 364 15.23 -13.91 -8.63
N TRP A 365 14.29 -12.97 -8.49
CA TRP A 365 13.22 -12.73 -9.45
C TRP A 365 13.76 -12.41 -10.84
N ARG A 366 14.63 -11.39 -10.93
CA ARG A 366 15.23 -10.93 -12.20
C ARG A 366 16.09 -11.96 -12.93
N GLN A 367 16.55 -13.00 -12.25
CA GLN A 367 17.35 -14.08 -12.86
C GLN A 367 16.48 -15.17 -13.49
N ARG A 368 15.18 -15.21 -13.19
CA ARG A 368 14.28 -16.31 -13.53
C ARG A 368 13.06 -15.91 -14.35
N VAL A 369 12.84 -14.61 -14.54
CA VAL A 369 11.68 -14.01 -15.22
C VAL A 369 12.15 -13.14 -16.37
#